data_AF-A0A1H8UFS1-F1
#
_entry.id   AF-A0A1H8UFS1-F1
#
_cell.length_a   1.000
_cell.length_b   1.000
_cell.length_c   1.000
_cell.angle_alpha   90.00
_cell.angle_beta   90.00
_cell.angle_gamma   90.00
#
_symmetry.space_group_name_H-M   'P 1'
#
loop_
_entity.id
_entity.type
_entity.pdbx_description
1 polymer ?
#
loop_
_entity_poly.entity_id
_entity_poly.type
_entity_poly.pdbx_seq_one_letter_code
_entity_poly.pdbx_strand_id
1 'polypeptide(L)'
;MDVDGSPSAYRSLVWALHEAARREATVVAACVLDDRDGLPSAAATAAARARVDAQVLRAIGETGVHGRVRTAALERPVFDALSGAARGGDLVLVTGTGKRLLRPAVPRPPARRLARGA
;
A
#
# COMPACT_ATOMS: atom_id res chain seq x y z
N MET A 1 -0.87 2.70 -2.17
CA MET A 1 -0.45 3.18 -3.51
C MET A 1 -1.52 2.82 -4.51
N ASP A 2 -1.72 3.64 -5.54
CA ASP A 2 -2.65 3.34 -6.63
C ASP A 2 -2.02 2.35 -7.62
N VAL A 3 -2.81 1.41 -8.10
CA VAL A 3 -2.45 0.33 -9.01
C VAL A 3 -3.44 0.40 -10.17
N ASP A 4 -3.14 1.28 -11.12
CA ASP A 4 -3.97 1.61 -12.28
C ASP A 4 -3.69 0.70 -13.50
N GLY A 5 -2.75 -0.24 -13.38
CA GLY A 5 -2.31 -1.11 -14.47
C GLY A 5 -1.28 -0.50 -15.42
N SER A 6 -0.83 0.74 -15.17
CA SER A 6 0.27 1.33 -15.92
C SER A 6 1.61 0.64 -15.61
N PRO A 7 2.57 0.60 -16.56
CA PRO A 7 3.91 0.08 -16.29
C PRO A 7 4.63 0.80 -15.14
N SER A 8 4.35 2.09 -14.94
CA SER A 8 4.88 2.89 -13.82
C SER A 8 4.33 2.46 -12.47
N ALA A 9 3.01 2.21 -12.37
CA ALA A 9 2.40 1.71 -11.16
C ALA A 9 2.93 0.30 -10.83
N TYR A 10 3.12 -0.54 -11.84
CA TYR A 10 3.70 -1.88 -11.65
C TYR A 10 5.14 -1.84 -11.10
N ARG A 11 6.02 -0.99 -11.66
CA ARG A 11 7.38 -0.80 -11.11
C ARG A 11 7.36 -0.30 -9.67
N SER A 12 6.44 0.62 -9.37
CA SER A 12 6.26 1.15 -8.01
C SER A 12 5.77 0.07 -7.05
N LEU A 13 4.93 -0.86 -7.51
CA LEU A 13 4.45 -2.00 -6.73
C LEU A 13 5.61 -2.93 -6.39
N VAL A 14 6.41 -3.32 -7.38
CA VAL A 14 7.61 -4.14 -7.18
C VAL A 14 8.54 -3.51 -6.14
N TRP A 15 8.83 -2.21 -6.28
CA TRP A 15 9.63 -1.49 -5.30
C TRP A 15 9.01 -1.51 -3.89
N ALA A 16 7.70 -1.25 -3.78
CA ALA A 16 7.00 -1.25 -2.50
C ALA A 16 7.03 -2.62 -1.81
N LEU A 17 6.92 -3.72 -2.58
CA LEU A 17 7.02 -5.08 -2.05
C LEU A 17 8.41 -5.36 -1.50
N HIS A 18 9.47 -5.02 -2.25
CA HIS A 18 10.85 -5.13 -1.76
C HIS A 18 11.07 -4.35 -0.47
N GLU A 19 10.58 -3.12 -0.43
CA GLU A 19 10.70 -2.26 0.75
C GLU A 19 9.90 -2.79 1.95
N ALA A 20 8.74 -3.38 1.70
CA ALA A 20 7.93 -3.99 2.75
C ALA A 20 8.59 -5.22 3.34
N ALA A 21 9.16 -6.10 2.52
CA ALA A 21 9.93 -7.25 2.98
C ALA A 21 11.15 -6.82 3.80
N ARG A 22 11.88 -5.80 3.33
CA ARG A 22 13.07 -5.28 4.02
C ARG A 22 12.76 -4.64 5.38
N ARG A 23 11.56 -4.07 5.54
CA ARG A 23 11.15 -3.30 6.75
C ARG A 23 10.09 -4.00 7.59
N GLU A 24 9.74 -5.24 7.26
CA GLU A 24 8.62 -5.99 7.85
C GLU A 24 7.28 -5.19 7.85
N ALA A 25 7.10 -4.33 6.84
CA ALA A 25 5.96 -3.46 6.70
C ALA A 25 4.82 -4.12 5.90
N THR A 26 3.64 -3.48 5.93
CA THR A 26 2.47 -3.90 5.14
C THR A 26 2.26 -2.94 3.98
N VAL A 27 2.15 -3.47 2.76
CA VAL A 27 1.74 -2.71 1.57
C VAL A 27 0.23 -2.74 1.46
N VAL A 28 -0.38 -1.58 1.28
CA VAL A 28 -1.77 -1.47 0.82
C VAL A 28 -1.75 -1.08 -0.65
N ALA A 29 -2.01 -2.07 -1.51
CA ALA A 29 -2.16 -1.90 -2.95
C ALA A 29 -3.65 -1.63 -3.24
N ALA A 30 -3.96 -0.42 -3.69
CA ALA A 30 -5.33 -0.02 -3.96
C ALA A 30 -5.49 0.25 -5.46
N CYS A 31 -6.65 -0.07 -6.03
CA CYS A 31 -7.07 0.55 -7.29
C CYS A 31 -8.05 1.67 -6.97
N VAL A 32 -7.89 2.82 -7.60
CA VAL A 32 -8.83 3.92 -7.46
C VAL A 32 -9.91 3.82 -8.52
N LEU A 33 -11.16 3.78 -8.06
CA LEU A 33 -12.35 3.78 -8.89
C LEU A 33 -12.69 5.23 -9.24
N ASP A 34 -12.70 5.56 -10.53
CA ASP A 34 -13.23 6.84 -11.00
C ASP A 34 -14.75 6.74 -11.06
N ASP A 35 -15.39 7.55 -10.23
CA ASP A 35 -16.84 7.74 -10.22
C ASP A 35 -17.19 8.76 -11.31
N ARG A 36 -17.48 8.27 -12.52
CA ARG A 36 -17.97 9.13 -13.62
C ARG A 36 -19.49 9.12 -13.74
N ASP A 37 -20.19 8.13 -13.16
CA ASP A 37 -21.64 7.93 -13.37
C ASP A 37 -22.41 7.37 -12.14
N GLY A 38 -21.82 7.35 -10.94
CA GLY A 38 -22.46 6.89 -9.69
C GLY A 38 -21.65 5.84 -8.91
N LEU A 39 -22.17 5.47 -7.72
CA LEU A 39 -21.51 4.50 -6.83
C LEU A 39 -21.09 3.23 -7.58
N PRO A 40 -19.80 2.84 -7.52
CA PRO A 40 -19.32 1.68 -8.25
C PRO A 40 -20.05 0.42 -7.78
N SER A 41 -20.57 -0.35 -8.74
CA SER A 41 -21.27 -1.60 -8.43
C SER A 41 -20.34 -2.56 -7.67
N ALA A 42 -20.91 -3.40 -6.80
CA ALA A 42 -20.14 -4.40 -6.07
C ALA A 42 -19.32 -5.30 -7.02
N ALA A 43 -19.87 -5.61 -8.20
CA ALA A 43 -19.18 -6.37 -9.24
C ALA A 43 -17.98 -5.62 -9.82
N ALA A 44 -18.13 -4.31 -10.11
CA ALA A 44 -17.02 -3.48 -10.61
C ALA A 44 -15.90 -3.36 -9.55
N THR A 45 -16.27 -3.16 -8.29
CA THR A 45 -15.34 -3.11 -7.15
C THR A 45 -14.59 -4.44 -6.99
N ALA A 46 -15.30 -5.58 -7.07
CA ALA A 46 -14.69 -6.90 -7.00
C ALA A 46 -13.74 -7.16 -8.18
N ALA A 47 -14.14 -6.81 -9.40
CA ALA A 47 -13.32 -6.96 -10.59
C ALA A 47 -12.06 -6.09 -10.53
N ALA A 48 -12.19 -4.85 -10.06
CA ALA A 48 -11.05 -3.96 -9.86
C ALA A 48 -10.06 -4.51 -8.83
N ARG A 49 -10.57 -4.99 -7.69
CA ARG A 49 -9.75 -5.65 -6.67
C ARG A 49 -9.04 -6.90 -7.21
N ALA A 50 -9.75 -7.74 -7.96
CA ALA A 50 -9.16 -8.94 -8.56
C ALA A 50 -8.01 -8.62 -9.54
N ARG A 51 -8.11 -7.51 -10.29
CA ARG A 51 -7.01 -7.03 -11.14
C ARG A 51 -5.77 -6.62 -10.32
N VAL A 52 -5.98 -5.97 -9.18
CA VAL A 52 -4.88 -5.64 -8.25
C VAL A 52 -4.26 -6.90 -7.67
N ASP A 53 -5.09 -7.86 -7.23
CA ASP A 53 -4.62 -9.16 -6.73
C ASP A 53 -3.76 -9.88 -7.78
N ALA A 54 -4.20 -9.91 -9.05
CA ALA A 54 -3.43 -10.50 -10.15
C ALA A 54 -2.08 -9.81 -10.36
N GLN A 55 -2.00 -8.48 -10.27
CA GLN A 55 -0.73 -7.75 -10.38
C GLN A 55 0.21 -8.01 -9.20
N VAL A 56 -0.33 -8.12 -7.99
CA VAL A 56 0.44 -8.50 -6.80
C VAL A 56 0.99 -9.91 -6.96
N LEU A 57 0.15 -10.87 -7.34
CA LEU A 57 0.58 -12.26 -7.57
C LEU A 57 1.65 -12.35 -8.67
N ARG A 58 1.47 -11.60 -9.76
CA ARG A 58 2.47 -11.50 -10.82
C ARG A 58 3.79 -10.96 -10.30
N ALA A 59 3.77 -9.85 -9.56
CA ALA A 59 4.98 -9.26 -9.00
C ALA A 59 5.69 -10.20 -8.02
N ILE A 60 4.93 -10.93 -7.19
CA ILE A 60 5.49 -11.96 -6.29
C ILE A 60 6.11 -13.09 -7.11
N GLY A 61 5.42 -13.59 -8.14
CA GLY A 61 5.93 -14.65 -9.01
C GLY A 61 7.21 -14.24 -9.77
N GLU A 62 7.30 -13.00 -10.23
CA GLU A 62 8.47 -12.48 -10.96
C GLU A 62 9.67 -12.18 -10.04
N THR A 63 9.44 -11.78 -8.80
CA THR A 63 10.50 -11.27 -7.90
C THR A 63 10.86 -12.21 -6.76
N GLY A 64 9.99 -13.17 -6.42
CA GLY A 64 10.12 -14.02 -5.25
C GLY A 64 9.96 -13.29 -3.91
N VAL A 65 9.56 -12.01 -3.91
CA VAL A 65 9.42 -11.22 -2.68
C VAL A 65 8.09 -11.52 -2.00
N HIS A 66 8.17 -12.03 -0.77
CA HIS A 66 7.01 -12.35 0.04
C HIS A 66 6.90 -11.32 1.18
N GLY A 67 6.08 -10.29 0.97
CA GLY A 67 5.77 -9.25 1.96
C GLY A 67 4.32 -9.33 2.45
N ARG A 68 3.99 -8.61 3.53
CA ARG A 68 2.59 -8.46 3.95
C ARG A 68 1.90 -7.50 2.98
N VAL A 69 0.91 -7.98 2.24
CA VAL A 69 0.15 -7.16 1.28
C VAL A 69 -1.34 -7.24 1.61
N ARG A 70 -2.02 -6.11 1.49
CA ARG A 70 -3.47 -5.99 1.49
C ARG A 70 -3.91 -5.30 0.22
N THR A 71 -4.95 -5.81 -0.42
CA THR A 71 -5.53 -5.24 -1.63
C THR A 71 -6.86 -4.58 -1.34
N ALA A 72 -7.12 -3.46 -2.01
CA ALA A 72 -8.35 -2.69 -1.86
C ALA A 72 -8.79 -2.09 -3.20
N ALA A 73 -10.07 -1.75 -3.28
CA ALA A 73 -10.61 -0.85 -4.27
C ALA A 73 -11.20 0.34 -3.50
N LEU A 74 -10.83 1.56 -3.88
CA LEU A 74 -11.18 2.79 -3.17
C LEU A 74 -11.78 3.78 -4.14
N GLU A 75 -12.74 4.57 -3.68
CA GLU A 75 -13.19 5.76 -4.41
C GLU A 75 -12.10 6.83 -4.36
N ARG A 76 -12.04 7.68 -5.40
CA ARG A 76 -11.06 8.77 -5.50
C ARG A 76 -11.00 9.67 -4.25
N PRO A 77 -12.13 10.17 -3.69
CA PRO A 77 -12.08 11.02 -2.50
C PRO A 77 -11.47 10.32 -1.28
N VAL A 78 -11.72 9.02 -1.11
CA VAL A 78 -11.16 8.22 -0.01
C VAL A 78 -9.66 8.06 -0.18
N PHE A 79 -9.21 7.76 -1.41
CA PHE A 79 -7.79 7.65 -1.72
C PHE A 79 -7.05 8.97 -1.48
N ASP A 80 -7.64 10.10 -1.89
CA ASP A 80 -7.04 11.43 -1.70
C ASP A 80 -6.96 11.81 -0.22
N ALA A 81 -8.02 11.55 0.56
CA ALA A 81 -8.02 11.76 2.00
C ALA A 81 -6.94 10.93 2.71
N LEU A 82 -6.82 9.64 2.38
CA LEU A 82 -5.77 8.77 2.94
C LEU A 82 -4.37 9.22 2.52
N SER A 83 -4.20 9.61 1.26
CA SER A 83 -2.92 10.09 0.73
C SER A 83 -2.50 11.41 1.38
N GLY A 84 -3.45 12.31 1.61
CA GLY A 84 -3.24 13.55 2.35
C GLY A 84 -2.84 13.28 3.80
N ALA A 85 -3.58 12.43 4.50
CA ALA A 85 -3.32 12.14 5.90
C ALA A 85 -2.02 11.32 6.11
N ALA A 86 -1.60 10.52 5.14
CA ALA A 86 -0.31 9.81 5.16
C ALA A 86 0.90 10.72 4.90
N ARG A 87 0.73 11.93 4.35
CA ARG A 87 1.83 12.90 4.18
C ARG A 87 2.22 13.52 5.52
N GLY A 88 3.08 12.81 6.25
CA GLY A 88 3.69 13.32 7.49
C GLY A 88 2.81 13.29 8.73
N GLY A 89 1.58 12.77 8.63
CA GLY A 89 0.64 12.64 9.74
C GLY A 89 0.55 11.21 10.30
N ASP A 90 0.06 11.11 11.54
CA ASP A 90 -0.39 9.85 12.13
C ASP A 90 -1.84 9.57 11.68
N LEU A 91 -2.15 8.35 11.24
CA LEU A 91 -3.51 7.94 10.89
C LEU A 91 -4.15 7.21 12.07
N VAL A 92 -5.40 7.50 12.42
CA VAL A 92 -6.16 6.66 13.38
C VAL A 92 -7.22 5.88 12.62
N LEU A 93 -7.07 4.56 12.58
CA LEU A 93 -8.11 3.66 12.10
C LEU A 93 -9.12 3.43 13.25
N VAL A 94 -10.35 3.91 13.08
CA VAL A 94 -11.46 3.62 13.98
C VAL A 94 -12.35 2.58 13.31
N THR A 95 -12.54 1.44 13.97
CA THR A 95 -13.48 0.38 13.57
C THR A 95 -14.61 0.30 14.60
N GLY A 96 -15.69 -0.41 14.28
CA GLY A 96 -16.75 -0.71 15.26
C GLY A 96 -16.25 -1.51 16.48
N THR A 97 -15.03 -2.05 16.42
CA THR A 97 -14.41 -2.86 17.47
C THR A 97 -13.25 -2.16 18.19
N GLY A 98 -12.87 -0.94 17.80
CA GLY A 98 -11.81 -0.21 18.49
C GLY A 98 -11.14 0.89 17.68
N LYS A 99 -10.05 1.41 18.22
CA LYS A 99 -9.24 2.48 17.61
C LYS A 99 -7.79 2.03 17.54
N ARG A 100 -7.12 2.27 16.40
CA ARG A 100 -5.72 1.93 16.19
C ARG A 100 -4.98 3.10 15.56
N LEU A 101 -3.95 3.60 16.24
CA LEU A 101 -3.03 4.59 15.68
C LEU A 101 -2.02 3.89 14.75
N LEU A 102 -1.97 4.31 13.50
CA LEU A 102 -0.98 3.98 12.51
C LEU A 102 -0.02 5.16 12.40
N ARG A 103 1.17 5.00 12.97
CA ARG A 103 2.23 6.00 12.85
C ARG A 103 3.06 5.73 11.61
N PRO A 104 3.58 6.76 10.93
CA PRO A 104 4.63 6.59 9.94
C PRO A 104 5.78 5.78 10.55
N ALA A 105 6.21 4.73 9.85
CA ALA A 105 7.44 4.04 10.22
C ALA A 105 8.62 4.97 9.91
N VAL A 106 9.10 5.70 10.92
CA VAL A 106 10.28 6.56 10.78
C VAL A 106 11.47 5.68 10.37
N PRO A 107 12.12 5.93 9.21
CA PRO A 107 13.32 5.20 8.83
C PRO A 107 14.37 5.35 9.93
N ARG A 108 14.72 4.25 10.60
CA ARG A 108 15.84 4.25 11.54
C ARG A 108 17.12 4.41 10.72
N PRO A 109 17.98 5.40 11.01
CA PRO A 109 19.29 5.45 10.39
C PRO A 109 20.03 4.14 10.72
N PRO A 110 20.75 3.54 9.76
CA PRO A 110 21.53 2.33 10.02
C PRO A 110 22.48 2.61 11.18
N ALA A 111 22.48 1.73 12.18
CA ALA A 111 23.35 1.86 13.34
C ALA A 111 24.80 1.91 12.86
N ARG A 112 25.44 3.09 12.95
CA ARG A 112 26.89 3.20 12.75
C ARG A 112 27.54 2.36 13.83
N ARG A 113 28.29 1.32 13.44
CA ARG A 113 29.17 0.59 14.37
C ARG A 113 30.07 1.62 15.03
N LEU A 114 29.94 1.79 16.35
CA LEU A 114 30.93 2.46 17.17
C LEU A 114 32.21 1.62 17.05
N ALA A 115 33.20 2.14 16.30
CA ALA A 115 34.55 1.61 16.35
C ALA A 115 35.07 1.87 17.77
N ARG A 116 35.22 0.80 18.56
CA ARG A 116 35.88 0.84 19.86
C ARG A 116 37.37 1.05 19.57
N GLY A 117 37.85 2.26 19.79
CA GLY A 117 39.26 2.62 19.68
C GLY A 117 40.11 1.88 20.70
N ALA A 118 41.37 1.65 20.31
CA ALA A 118 42.42 0.83 20.91
C ALA A 118 42.70 1.08 22.39
#